data_AF-A0A6M1SU05-F1
#
_entry.id   AF-A0A6M1SU05-F1
#
_cell.length_a   1.000
_cell.length_b   1.000
_cell.length_c   1.000
_cell.angle_alpha   90.00
_cell.angle_beta   90.00
_cell.angle_gamma   90.00
#
_symmetry.space_group_name_H-M   'P 1'
#
loop_
_entity.id
_entity.type
_entity.pdbx_description
1 polymer ?
#
loop_
_entity_poly.entity_id
_entity_poly.type
_entity_poly.pdbx_seq_one_letter_code
_entity_poly.pdbx_strand_id
1 'polypeptide(L)'
;MIEEIEKPKKLEEDDQLTCPECGKGFQDYRGLTSHARHKHEIGRREITESIRREKLAESNFGVTFKFIAGITTTILTLLIFGKIK
;
A
#
# COMPACT_ATOMS: atom_id res chain seq x y z
N MET A 1 37.75 12.14 -18.01
CA MET A 1 37.06 13.09 -17.11
C MET A 1 35.59 12.78 -17.21
N ILE A 2 35.03 12.37 -16.07
CA ILE A 2 33.61 12.22 -15.71
C ILE A 2 32.71 11.46 -16.69
N GLU A 3 32.59 10.17 -16.39
CA GLU A 3 31.47 9.29 -16.71
C GLU A 3 30.18 9.95 -16.17
N GLU A 4 29.33 10.44 -17.06
CA GLU A 4 27.97 10.88 -16.75
C GLU A 4 27.17 9.62 -16.36
N ILE A 5 27.11 9.38 -15.06
CA ILE A 5 26.21 8.40 -14.48
C ILE A 5 24.79 8.93 -14.72
N GLU A 6 24.15 8.46 -15.79
CA GLU A 6 22.72 8.65 -16.00
C GLU A 6 21.98 8.02 -14.81
N LYS A 7 21.60 8.89 -13.87
CA LYS A 7 20.85 8.56 -12.66
C LYS A 7 19.58 7.82 -13.08
N PRO A 8 19.34 6.57 -12.62
CA PRO A 8 18.20 5.81 -13.08
C PRO A 8 16.91 6.53 -12.69
N LYS A 9 16.10 6.81 -13.71
CA LYS A 9 14.76 7.40 -13.61
C LYS A 9 13.84 6.38 -12.94
N LYS A 10 13.73 6.44 -11.61
CA LYS A 10 12.74 5.64 -10.87
C LYS A 10 11.35 6.23 -11.12
N LEU A 11 10.64 5.64 -12.07
CA LEU A 11 9.18 5.78 -12.23
C LEU A 11 8.52 4.86 -11.21
N GLU A 12 8.15 5.38 -10.04
CA GLU A 12 7.14 4.74 -9.18
C GLU A 12 6.21 5.83 -8.64
N GLU A 13 5.04 5.93 -9.28
CA GLU A 13 3.86 6.55 -8.68
C GLU A 13 3.44 5.70 -7.47
N ASP A 14 2.97 6.34 -6.40
CA ASP A 14 2.43 5.76 -5.15
C ASP A 14 3.37 5.60 -3.93
N ASP A 15 4.16 6.64 -3.62
CA ASP A 15 4.69 6.87 -2.25
C ASP A 15 4.25 8.28 -1.77
N GLN A 16 3.09 8.74 -2.23
CA GLN A 16 2.51 10.00 -1.75
C GLN A 16 1.90 9.76 -0.36
N LEU A 17 2.23 10.64 0.57
CA LEU A 17 1.67 10.61 1.91
C LEU A 17 0.30 11.26 1.88
N THR A 18 -0.73 10.48 2.14
CA THR A 18 -2.12 10.91 2.06
C THR A 18 -2.61 11.39 3.42
N CYS A 19 -3.42 12.45 3.44
CA CYS A 19 -4.06 12.89 4.68
C CYS A 19 -5.22 11.96 5.04
N PRO A 20 -5.26 11.38 6.26
CA PRO A 20 -6.31 10.44 6.65
C PRO A 20 -7.70 11.09 6.76
N GLU A 21 -7.77 12.41 6.99
CA GLU A 21 -9.05 13.11 7.16
C GLU A 21 -9.70 13.52 5.83
N CYS A 22 -8.90 13.86 4.83
CA CYS A 22 -9.40 14.44 3.59
C CYS A 22 -8.91 13.76 2.31
N GLY A 23 -8.03 12.76 2.43
CA GLY A 23 -7.52 11.99 1.28
C GLY A 23 -6.55 12.77 0.37
N LYS A 24 -6.10 13.97 0.78
CA LYS A 24 -5.18 14.77 -0.05
C LYS A 24 -3.77 14.18 -0.02
N GLY A 25 -3.19 13.95 -1.19
CA GLY A 25 -1.82 13.45 -1.36
C GLY A 25 -0.75 14.54 -1.23
N PHE A 26 0.37 14.18 -0.62
CA PHE A 26 1.53 15.06 -0.44
C PHE A 26 2.81 14.30 -0.78
N GLN A 27 3.78 15.01 -1.35
CA GLN A 27 5.09 14.46 -1.69
C GLN A 27 5.98 14.23 -0.45
N ASP A 28 5.74 14.99 0.63
CA ASP A 28 6.59 15.00 1.82
C ASP A 28 5.79 15.05 3.12
N TYR A 29 6.36 14.46 4.17
CA TYR A 29 5.76 14.41 5.51
C TYR A 29 5.56 15.81 6.12
N ARG A 30 6.46 16.76 5.80
CA ARG A 30 6.36 18.15 6.28
C ARG A 30 5.14 18.87 5.69
N GLY A 31 4.87 18.64 4.40
CA GLY A 31 3.71 19.18 3.71
C GLY A 31 2.41 18.64 4.30
N LEU A 32 2.34 17.31 4.48
CA LEU A 32 1.20 16.66 5.10
C LEU A 32 0.99 17.13 6.55
N THR A 33 2.04 17.19 7.37
CA THR A 33 1.94 17.65 8.77
C THR A 33 1.45 19.09 8.88
N SER A 34 1.97 19.98 8.04
CA SER A 34 1.54 21.38 8.03
C SER A 34 0.07 21.48 7.61
N HIS A 35 -0.31 20.80 6.53
CA HIS A 35 -1.69 20.73 6.08
C HIS A 35 -2.62 20.22 7.20
N ALA A 36 -2.29 19.08 7.79
CA ALA A 36 -3.09 18.46 8.84
C ALA A 36 -3.25 19.36 10.06
N ARG A 37 -2.18 20.01 10.49
CA ARG A 37 -2.22 20.94 11.63
C ARG A 37 -3.08 22.17 11.36
N HIS A 38 -3.06 22.71 10.14
CA HIS A 38 -3.76 23.96 9.82
C HIS A 38 -5.19 23.76 9.29
N LYS A 39 -5.52 22.58 8.75
CA LYS A 39 -6.84 22.28 8.19
C LYS A 39 -7.68 21.36 9.07
N HIS A 40 -7.02 20.54 9.89
CA HIS A 40 -7.68 19.52 10.70
C HIS A 40 -7.26 19.58 12.18
N GLU A 41 -6.37 20.52 12.56
CA GLU A 41 -5.83 20.65 13.93
C GLU A 41 -5.13 19.39 14.45
N ILE A 42 -4.69 18.52 13.54
CA ILE A 42 -4.06 17.23 13.89
C ILE A 42 -2.58 17.42 14.18
N GLY A 43 -2.15 16.78 15.27
CA GLY A 43 -0.75 16.76 15.67
C GLY A 43 0.11 15.87 14.79
N ARG A 44 1.40 16.22 14.69
CA ARG A 44 2.42 15.43 13.98
C ARG A 44 2.40 13.94 14.38
N ARG A 45 2.25 13.64 15.68
CA ARG A 45 2.28 12.26 16.18
C ARG A 45 1.15 11.40 15.61
N GLU A 46 -0.04 11.96 15.49
CA GLU A 46 -1.22 11.24 14.98
C GLU A 46 -1.06 10.91 13.49
N ILE A 47 -0.54 11.87 12.71
CA ILE A 47 -0.22 11.68 11.28
C ILE A 47 0.80 10.56 11.06
N THR A 48 1.84 10.46 11.90
CA THR A 48 2.82 9.36 11.75
C THR A 48 2.18 8.00 11.99
N GLU A 49 1.31 7.88 12.98
CA GLU A 49 0.66 6.61 13.31
C GLU A 49 -0.37 6.18 12.26
N SER A 50 -1.10 7.13 11.66
CA SER A 50 -2.04 6.81 10.58
C SER A 50 -1.31 6.24 9.36
N ILE A 51 -0.23 6.87 8.91
CA ILE A 51 0.59 6.41 7.79
C ILE A 51 1.21 5.03 8.08
N ARG A 52 1.64 4.79 9.33
CA ARG A 52 2.23 3.50 9.74
C ARG A 52 1.22 2.35 9.64
N ARG A 53 -0.05 2.61 9.95
CA ARG A 53 -1.13 1.62 9.91
C ARG A 53 -1.52 1.25 8.48
N GLU A 54 -1.46 2.19 7.54
CA GLU A 54 -1.77 1.93 6.12
C GLU A 54 -0.82 0.88 5.52
N LYS A 55 0.50 1.00 5.73
CA LYS A 55 1.48 0.01 5.24
C LYS A 55 1.32 -1.40 5.84
N LEU A 56 0.64 -1.54 6.98
CA LEU A 56 0.38 -2.85 7.61
C LEU A 56 -0.84 -3.57 7.00
N ALA A 57 -1.80 -2.85 6.42
CA ALA A 57 -2.97 -3.43 5.78
C ALA A 57 -2.62 -4.17 4.48
N GLU A 58 -1.62 -3.65 3.75
CA GLU A 58 -1.16 -4.24 2.47
C GLU A 58 -0.41 -5.57 2.65
N SER A 59 0.13 -5.82 3.84
CA SER A 59 0.86 -7.05 4.19
C SER A 59 -0.05 -8.29 4.37
N ASN A 60 -1.28 -8.12 4.85
CA ASN A 60 -2.16 -9.25 5.18
C ASN A 60 -2.93 -9.83 3.98
N PHE A 61 -3.00 -9.10 2.85
CA PHE A 61 -3.68 -9.57 1.64
C PHE A 61 -2.88 -10.69 0.94
N GLY A 62 -1.55 -10.63 0.97
CA GLY A 62 -0.69 -11.64 0.34
C GLY A 62 -0.69 -13.01 1.04
N VAL A 63 -0.99 -13.05 2.34
CA VAL A 63 -1.02 -14.30 3.13
C VAL A 63 -2.36 -15.01 2.93
N THR A 64 -3.48 -14.31 3.08
CA THR A 64 -4.82 -14.90 2.91
C THR A 64 -5.08 -15.32 1.45
N PHE A 65 -4.62 -14.54 0.47
CA PHE A 65 -4.77 -14.87 -0.95
C PHE A 65 -4.00 -16.15 -1.34
N LYS A 66 -2.78 -16.35 -0.79
CA LYS A 66 -1.98 -17.57 -1.05
C LYS A 66 -2.63 -18.84 -0.49
N PHE A 67 -3.29 -18.78 0.66
CA PHE A 67 -3.98 -19.93 1.24
C PHE A 67 -5.32 -20.23 0.55
N ILE A 68 -6.14 -19.21 0.28
CA ILE A 68 -7.47 -19.38 -0.33
C ILE A 68 -7.36 -19.86 -1.79
N ALA A 69 -6.39 -19.34 -2.57
CA ALA A 69 -6.17 -19.79 -3.94
C ALA A 69 -5.72 -21.27 -4.02
N GLY A 70 -4.97 -21.77 -3.03
CA GLY A 70 -4.58 -23.19 -2.99
C GLY A 70 -5.73 -24.15 -2.65
N ILE A 71 -6.62 -23.73 -1.74
CA ILE A 71 -7.75 -24.57 -1.30
C ILE A 71 -8.87 -24.58 -2.36
N THR A 72 -9.16 -23.43 -2.97
CA THR A 72 -10.23 -23.34 -3.99
C THR A 72 -9.87 -24.09 -5.28
N THR A 73 -8.60 -24.07 -5.69
CA THR A 73 -8.13 -24.79 -6.88
C THR A 73 -8.21 -26.31 -6.70
N THR A 74 -7.80 -26.83 -5.54
CA THR A 74 -7.87 -28.28 -5.26
C THR A 74 -9.30 -28.81 -5.17
N ILE A 75 -10.21 -28.08 -4.51
CA ILE A 75 -11.63 -28.46 -4.44
C ILE A 75 -12.29 -28.41 -5.82
N LEU A 76 -12.04 -27.36 -6.61
CA LEU A 76 -12.59 -27.23 -7.96
C LEU A 76 -12.10 -28.35 -8.89
N THR A 77 -10.83 -28.73 -8.78
CA THR A 77 -10.24 -29.84 -9.54
C THR A 77 -10.96 -31.15 -9.19
N LEU A 78 -11.14 -31.48 -7.91
CA LEU A 78 -11.84 -32.71 -7.49
C LEU A 78 -13.30 -32.77 -7.96
N LEU A 79 -14.01 -31.63 -8.05
CA LEU A 79 -15.40 -31.58 -8.53
C LEU A 79 -15.53 -31.80 -10.04
N ILE A 80 -14.56 -31.33 -10.83
CA ILE A 80 -14.54 -31.52 -12.28
C ILE A 80 -14.17 -32.97 -12.62
N PHE A 81 -13.14 -33.52 -11.99
CA PHE A 81 -12.70 -34.91 -12.23
C PHE A 81 -13.65 -35.96 -11.61
N GLY A 82 -14.34 -35.64 -10.51
CA GLY A 82 -15.26 -36.55 -9.84
C GLY A 82 -16.63 -36.72 -10.51
N LYS A 83 -16.95 -35.94 -11.55
CA LYS A 83 -18.21 -36.03 -12.33
C LYS A 83 -18.07 -36.86 -13.62
N ILE A 84 -16.87 -37.36 -13.91
CA ILE A 84 -16.60 -38.22 -15.07
C ILE A 84 -16.78 -39.68 -14.62
N LYS A 85 -18.00 -40.19 -14.66
CA LYS A 85 -18.32 -41.61 -14.52
C LYS A 85 -19.29 -42.04 -15.61
#